data_AF-C0JWI1-F1
#
_entry.id   AF-C0JWI1-F1
#
_cell.length_a   1.000
_cell.length_b   1.000
_cell.length_c   1.000
_cell.angle_alpha   90.00
_cell.angle_beta   90.00
_cell.angle_gamma   90.00
#
_symmetry.space_group_name_H-M   'P 1'
#
loop_
_entity.id
_entity.type
_entity.pdbx_description
1 polymer ?
#
loop_
_entity_poly.entity_id
_entity_poly.type
_entity_poly.pdbx_seq_one_letter_code
_entity_poly.pdbx_strand_id
1 'polypeptide(L)'
;SPEHDRFRKVLIPEFTVRRVRELRPAIERTVDERIDAMLAGGNTADLVNDFALPVPSLVISALLGVPSADRDFFESRTRTLVAIRTSTDEERAEATRQLLRYINRLIVIKKKWRGEDLISRLLSTGKLSDEELSGVLLLLLIAGHETTANNIGLGVVTLLSHREWIGDDRLVEELLRLHSVADMVALRVAVDDVEIAGQIIRKGEGIVPLLASANHDTEA
;
A
#
# COMPACT_ATOMS: atom_id res chain seq x y z
N SER A 1 -6.96 14.71 -15.44
CA SER A 1 -8.10 15.29 -14.71
C SER A 1 -7.50 16.31 -13.74
N PRO A 2 -7.85 17.61 -13.84
CA PRO A 2 -7.10 18.68 -13.17
C PRO A 2 -6.92 18.49 -11.66
N GLU A 3 -7.93 17.94 -10.97
CA GLU A 3 -7.86 17.67 -9.53
C GLU A 3 -6.87 16.54 -9.19
N HIS A 4 -6.99 15.40 -9.88
CA HIS A 4 -6.04 14.29 -9.75
C HIS A 4 -4.61 14.74 -10.04
N ASP A 5 -4.42 15.54 -11.09
CA ASP A 5 -3.10 15.99 -11.52
C ASP A 5 -2.45 16.91 -10.47
N ARG A 6 -3.25 17.70 -9.74
CA ARG A 6 -2.78 18.49 -8.59
C ARG A 6 -2.22 17.60 -7.47
N PHE A 7 -2.98 16.61 -7.01
CA PHE A 7 -2.52 15.68 -5.97
C PHE A 7 -1.29 14.91 -6.43
N ARG A 8 -1.34 14.35 -7.64
CA ARG A 8 -0.26 13.56 -8.23
C ARG A 8 1.03 14.37 -8.36
N LYS A 9 0.95 15.64 -8.77
CA LYS A 9 2.12 16.52 -8.89
C LYS A 9 2.81 16.77 -7.53
N VAL A 10 2.05 16.81 -6.44
CA VAL A 10 2.60 16.97 -5.08
C VAL A 10 3.23 15.67 -4.58
N LEU A 11 2.65 14.51 -4.94
CA LEU A 11 3.07 13.21 -4.39
C LEU A 11 4.21 12.54 -5.18
N ILE A 12 4.27 12.67 -6.51
CA ILE A 12 5.29 12.01 -7.34
C ILE A 12 6.73 12.21 -6.82
N PRO A 13 7.16 13.42 -6.42
CA PRO A 13 8.53 13.64 -5.93
C PRO A 13 8.91 12.80 -4.71
N GLU A 14 7.91 12.37 -3.92
CA GLU A 14 8.09 11.57 -2.71
C GLU A 14 8.32 10.08 -3.01
N PHE A 15 7.94 9.62 -4.20
CA PHE A 15 8.00 8.22 -4.64
C PHE A 15 8.98 8.00 -5.81
N THR A 16 10.01 8.84 -5.94
CA THR A 16 11.05 8.66 -6.96
C THR A 16 11.96 7.47 -6.63
N VAL A 17 12.59 6.88 -7.65
CA VAL A 17 13.57 5.78 -7.49
C VAL A 17 14.64 6.12 -6.45
N ARG A 18 15.14 7.36 -6.47
CA ARG A 18 16.11 7.83 -5.48
C ARG A 18 15.55 7.78 -4.06
N ARG A 19 14.36 8.34 -3.83
CA ARG A 19 13.72 8.35 -2.51
C ARG A 19 13.43 6.95 -2.00
N VAL A 20 12.92 6.06 -2.86
CA VAL A 20 12.67 4.67 -2.49
C VAL A 20 13.98 3.94 -2.14
N ARG A 21 15.06 4.18 -2.89
CA ARG A 21 16.39 3.63 -2.55
C ARG A 21 16.93 4.12 -1.21
N GLU A 22 16.65 5.38 -0.83
CA GLU A 22 17.01 5.91 0.49
C GLU A 22 16.28 5.18 1.64
N LEU A 23 15.13 4.54 1.37
CA LEU A 23 14.39 3.74 2.35
C LEU A 23 14.92 2.31 2.52
N ARG A 24 15.72 1.80 1.57
CA ARG A 24 16.20 0.40 1.58
C ARG A 24 16.79 -0.04 2.92
N PRO A 25 17.71 0.71 3.57
CA PRO A 25 18.28 0.26 4.84
C PRO A 25 17.24 0.14 5.97
N ALA A 26 16.18 0.95 5.96
CA ALA A 26 15.12 0.87 6.96
C ALA A 26 14.17 -0.30 6.68
N ILE A 27 13.93 -0.60 5.41
CA ILE A 27 13.14 -1.76 4.98
C ILE A 27 13.88 -3.05 5.34
N GLU A 28 15.17 -3.15 5.03
CA GLU A 28 16.02 -4.31 5.36
C GLU A 28 16.01 -4.59 6.86
N ARG A 29 16.24 -3.57 7.70
CA ARG A 29 16.12 -3.73 9.16
C ARG A 29 14.75 -4.22 9.61
N THR A 30 13.68 -3.69 9.01
CA THR A 30 12.30 -4.10 9.35
C THR A 30 12.07 -5.56 9.00
N VAL A 31 12.56 -6.00 7.84
CA VAL A 31 12.47 -7.38 7.38
C VAL A 31 13.28 -8.31 8.29
N ASP A 32 14.53 -7.96 8.59
CA ASP A 32 15.41 -8.74 9.46
C ASP A 32 14.81 -8.88 10.86
N GLU A 33 14.31 -7.79 11.47
CA GLU A 33 13.64 -7.82 12.77
C GLU A 33 12.35 -8.66 12.80
N ARG A 34 11.68 -8.88 11.66
CA ARG A 34 10.53 -9.79 11.57
C ARG A 34 10.97 -11.23 11.36
N ILE A 35 12.01 -11.48 10.57
CA ILE A 35 12.59 -12.81 10.43
C ILE A 35 13.13 -13.31 11.78
N ASP A 36 13.89 -12.48 12.50
CA ASP A 36 14.44 -12.83 13.81
C ASP A 36 13.34 -13.18 14.83
N ALA A 37 12.25 -12.39 14.84
CA ALA A 37 11.11 -12.62 15.72
C ALA A 37 10.41 -13.95 15.40
N MET A 38 10.23 -14.29 14.11
CA MET A 38 9.68 -15.59 13.70
C MET A 38 10.59 -16.74 14.12
N LEU A 39 11.90 -16.63 13.89
CA LEU A 39 12.87 -17.67 14.22
C LEU A 39 12.97 -17.91 15.73
N ALA A 40 12.81 -16.87 16.55
CA ALA A 40 12.75 -16.99 18.00
C ALA A 40 11.49 -17.75 18.49
N GLY A 41 10.41 -17.75 17.70
CA GLY A 41 9.16 -18.45 17.98
C GLY A 41 9.19 -19.96 17.70
N GLY A 42 10.20 -20.45 16.96
CA GLY A 42 10.38 -21.88 16.65
C GLY A 42 10.48 -22.18 15.15
N ASN A 43 10.12 -23.40 14.76
CA ASN A 43 10.21 -23.89 13.38
C ASN A 43 8.88 -23.81 12.59
N THR A 44 7.84 -23.25 13.20
CA THR A 44 6.52 -23.02 12.60
C THR A 44 6.11 -21.59 12.86
N ALA A 45 5.56 -20.91 11.86
CA ALA A 45 5.06 -19.56 11.97
C ALA A 45 3.90 -19.35 10.99
N ASP A 46 3.02 -18.40 11.31
CA ASP A 46 2.03 -17.91 10.36
C ASP A 46 2.67 -16.78 9.56
N LEU A 47 3.14 -17.08 8.36
CA LEU A 47 3.80 -16.10 7.50
C LEU A 47 2.96 -14.83 7.29
N VAL A 48 1.63 -14.93 7.25
CA VAL A 48 0.76 -13.78 7.01
C VAL A 48 0.78 -12.85 8.22
N ASN A 49 0.49 -13.40 9.40
CA ASN A 49 0.38 -12.61 10.63
C ASN A 49 1.74 -12.20 11.21
N ASP A 50 2.76 -13.04 11.07
CA ASP A 50 4.07 -12.83 11.68
C ASP A 50 5.04 -12.04 10.78
N PHE A 51 4.76 -11.94 9.46
CA PHE A 51 5.67 -11.30 8.51
C PHE A 51 4.99 -10.45 7.43
N ALA A 52 4.09 -11.03 6.63
CA ALA A 52 3.57 -10.38 5.43
C ALA A 52 2.71 -9.14 5.73
N LEU A 53 1.90 -9.17 6.79
CA LEU A 53 1.15 -7.99 7.26
C LEU A 53 2.03 -6.98 8.01
N PRO A 54 2.87 -7.39 9.00
CA PRO A 54 3.66 -6.43 9.77
C PRO A 54 4.69 -5.64 8.94
N VAL A 55 5.40 -6.27 8.00
CA VAL A 55 6.47 -5.61 7.23
C VAL A 55 5.99 -4.34 6.51
N PRO A 56 4.99 -4.37 5.61
CA PRO A 56 4.54 -3.17 4.92
C PRO A 56 3.90 -2.15 5.88
N SER A 57 3.25 -2.61 6.95
CA SER A 57 2.71 -1.73 8.01
C SER A 57 3.79 -0.90 8.69
N LEU A 58 4.89 -1.52 9.07
CA LEU A 58 6.02 -0.85 9.72
C LEU A 58 6.73 0.09 8.78
N VAL A 59 6.91 -0.30 7.51
CA VAL A 59 7.53 0.53 6.47
C VAL A 59 6.69 1.79 6.22
N ILE A 60 5.37 1.66 6.03
CA ILE A 60 4.51 2.83 5.79
C ILE A 60 4.40 3.71 7.04
N SER A 61 4.33 3.11 8.23
CA SER A 61 4.34 3.86 9.51
C SER A 61 5.60 4.71 9.66
N ALA A 62 6.76 4.13 9.34
CA ALA A 62 8.03 4.85 9.35
C ALA A 62 8.07 5.98 8.32
N LEU A 63 7.57 5.73 7.09
CA LEU A 63 7.49 6.75 6.03
C LEU A 63 6.62 7.95 6.45
N LEU A 64 5.48 7.68 7.10
CA LEU A 64 4.55 8.69 7.60
C LEU A 64 5.07 9.41 8.86
N GLY A 65 6.15 8.94 9.49
CA GLY A 65 6.71 9.55 10.69
C GLY A 65 5.93 9.23 11.96
N VAL A 66 5.26 8.07 12.00
CA VAL A 66 4.60 7.54 13.20
C VAL A 66 5.67 7.21 14.27
N PRO A 67 5.59 7.77 15.49
CA PRO A 67 6.50 7.44 16.58
C PRO A 67 6.48 5.95 16.92
N SER A 68 7.61 5.41 17.36
CA SER A 68 7.73 3.99 17.73
C SER A 68 6.72 3.56 18.79
N ALA A 69 6.44 4.42 19.78
CA ALA A 69 5.48 4.15 20.85
C ALA A 69 4.03 3.99 20.37
N ASP A 70 3.69 4.49 19.18
CA ASP A 70 2.34 4.43 18.62
C ASP A 70 2.19 3.31 17.55
N ARG A 71 3.26 2.54 17.27
CA ARG A 71 3.27 1.53 16.21
C ARG A 71 2.21 0.46 16.41
N ASP A 72 2.09 -0.10 17.61
CA ASP A 72 1.12 -1.16 17.90
C ASP A 72 -0.32 -0.69 17.69
N PHE A 73 -0.62 0.55 18.12
CA PHE A 73 -1.92 1.16 17.85
C PHE A 73 -2.15 1.27 16.35
N PHE A 74 -1.20 1.85 15.62
CA PHE A 74 -1.32 2.09 14.18
C PHE A 74 -1.45 0.79 13.37
N GLU A 75 -0.66 -0.22 13.70
CA GLU A 75 -0.70 -1.55 13.09
C GLU A 75 -2.04 -2.23 13.36
N SER A 76 -2.51 -2.23 14.61
CA SER A 76 -3.79 -2.87 14.96
C SER A 76 -4.97 -2.31 14.17
N ARG A 77 -5.02 -0.98 13.97
CA ARG A 77 -6.10 -0.33 13.22
C ARG A 77 -5.97 -0.53 11.72
N THR A 78 -4.75 -0.49 11.20
CA THR A 78 -4.50 -0.79 9.78
C THR A 78 -4.91 -2.23 9.46
N ARG A 79 -4.56 -3.19 10.33
CA ARG A 79 -4.97 -4.59 10.19
C ARG A 79 -6.48 -4.75 10.15
N THR A 80 -7.22 -4.15 11.10
CA THR A 80 -8.69 -4.18 11.08
C THR A 80 -9.26 -3.57 9.80
N LEU A 81 -8.70 -2.44 9.35
CA LEU A 81 -9.17 -1.73 8.16
C LEU A 81 -9.06 -2.57 6.89
N VAL A 82 -7.95 -3.30 6.71
CA VAL A 82 -7.71 -4.12 5.52
C VAL A 82 -8.27 -5.55 5.62
N ALA A 83 -8.79 -5.95 6.78
CA ALA A 83 -9.32 -7.28 7.02
C ALA A 83 -10.75 -7.46 6.48
N ILE A 84 -10.94 -7.31 5.16
CA ILE A 84 -12.26 -7.27 4.50
C ILE A 84 -13.14 -8.49 4.82
N ARG A 85 -12.55 -9.68 4.97
CA ARG A 85 -13.30 -10.93 5.21
C ARG A 85 -13.63 -11.20 6.67
N THR A 86 -12.90 -10.60 7.60
CA THR A 86 -12.97 -10.97 9.03
C THR A 86 -13.40 -9.82 9.92
N SER A 87 -13.44 -8.60 9.42
CA SER A 87 -13.94 -7.43 10.15
C SER A 87 -15.27 -6.94 9.59
N THR A 88 -16.17 -6.50 10.45
CA THR A 88 -17.45 -5.93 10.03
C THR A 88 -17.29 -4.53 9.45
N ASP A 89 -18.30 -4.04 8.75
CA ASP A 89 -18.31 -2.66 8.23
C ASP A 89 -18.18 -1.63 9.35
N GLU A 90 -18.83 -1.88 10.50
CA GLU A 90 -18.75 -1.02 11.68
C GLU A 90 -17.33 -0.99 12.28
N GLU A 91 -16.68 -2.15 12.38
CA GLU A 91 -15.30 -2.25 12.88
C GLU A 91 -14.31 -1.51 11.98
N ARG A 92 -14.47 -1.65 10.65
CA ARG A 92 -13.64 -0.94 9.67
C ARG A 92 -13.89 0.56 9.68
N ALA A 93 -15.15 0.98 9.83
CA ALA A 93 -15.49 2.40 9.99
C ALA A 93 -14.91 3.00 11.27
N GLU A 94 -14.93 2.24 12.38
CA GLU A 94 -14.28 2.64 13.63
C GLU A 94 -12.76 2.77 13.47
N ALA A 95 -12.11 1.76 12.91
CA ALA A 95 -10.67 1.78 12.65
C ALA A 95 -10.27 2.97 11.76
N THR A 96 -11.04 3.23 10.70
CA THR A 96 -10.85 4.40 9.82
C THR A 96 -10.92 5.71 10.60
N ARG A 97 -11.95 5.87 11.45
CA ARG A 97 -12.13 7.10 12.25
C ARG A 97 -10.98 7.31 13.23
N GLN A 98 -10.50 6.24 13.84
CA GLN A 98 -9.38 6.27 14.79
C GLN A 98 -8.06 6.61 14.09
N LEU A 99 -7.81 6.01 12.92
CA LEU A 99 -6.65 6.34 12.08
C LEU A 99 -6.68 7.79 11.62
N LEU A 100 -7.82 8.29 11.11
CA LEU A 100 -7.96 9.69 10.73
C LEU A 100 -7.75 10.65 11.90
N ARG A 101 -8.30 10.33 13.08
CA ARG A 101 -8.09 11.13 14.30
C ARG A 101 -6.60 11.18 14.66
N TYR A 102 -5.91 10.04 14.57
CA TYR A 102 -4.48 9.95 14.84
C TYR A 102 -3.66 10.74 13.81
N ILE A 103 -3.92 10.54 12.51
CA ILE A 103 -3.26 11.26 11.40
C ILE A 103 -3.44 12.78 11.56
N ASN A 104 -4.65 13.25 11.86
CA ASN A 104 -4.92 14.67 12.11
C ASN A 104 -4.09 15.20 13.29
N ARG A 105 -4.00 14.45 14.40
CA ARG A 105 -3.14 14.82 15.53
C ARG A 105 -1.67 14.89 15.13
N LEU A 106 -1.20 13.93 14.34
CA LEU A 106 0.18 13.89 13.87
C LEU A 106 0.49 15.10 12.97
N ILE A 107 -0.42 15.47 12.06
CA ILE A 107 -0.31 16.69 11.23
C ILE A 107 -0.17 17.93 12.12
N VAL A 108 -1.01 18.08 13.15
CA VAL A 108 -0.93 19.23 14.08
C VAL A 108 0.41 19.28 14.80
N ILE A 109 0.95 18.13 15.21
CA ILE A 109 2.29 18.04 15.83
C ILE A 109 3.36 18.45 14.83
N LYS A 110 3.36 17.89 13.62
CA LYS A 110 4.37 18.12 12.57
C LYS A 110 4.35 19.54 12.02
N LYS A 111 3.22 20.24 12.10
CA LYS A 111 3.14 21.70 11.82
C LYS A 111 4.00 22.51 12.77
N LYS A 112 4.08 22.13 14.05
CA LYS A 112 4.89 22.79 15.08
C LYS A 112 6.34 22.28 15.08
N TRP A 113 6.50 20.98 14.90
CA TRP A 113 7.77 20.26 15.02
C TRP A 113 7.99 19.40 13.78
N ARG A 114 8.52 20.02 12.72
CA ARG A 114 8.82 19.33 11.47
C ARG A 114 9.96 18.33 11.66
N GLY A 115 9.84 17.17 11.02
CA GLY A 115 10.91 16.20 10.87
C GLY A 115 11.26 15.98 9.40
N GLU A 116 11.99 14.90 9.14
CA GLU A 116 12.36 14.47 7.79
C GLU A 116 11.36 13.46 7.19
N ASP A 117 10.16 13.32 7.77
CA ASP A 117 9.11 12.39 7.33
C ASP A 117 8.22 12.93 6.20
N LEU A 118 7.45 12.03 5.56
CA LEU A 118 6.55 12.38 4.45
C LEU A 118 5.55 13.47 4.82
N ILE A 119 4.95 13.42 6.01
CA ILE A 119 3.97 14.41 6.47
C ILE A 119 4.62 15.80 6.53
N SER A 120 5.81 15.90 7.12
CA SER A 120 6.56 17.14 7.24
C SER A 120 6.92 17.73 5.88
N ARG A 121 7.34 16.89 4.93
CA ARG A 121 7.67 17.32 3.55
C ARG A 121 6.43 17.78 2.80
N LEU A 122 5.32 17.04 2.87
CA LEU A 122 4.05 17.44 2.24
C LEU A 122 3.51 18.74 2.83
N LEU A 123 3.57 18.92 4.16
CA LEU A 123 3.20 20.18 4.81
C LEU A 123 4.04 21.36 4.32
N SER A 124 5.34 21.16 4.04
CA SER A 124 6.23 22.22 3.56
C SER A 124 5.90 22.70 2.15
N THR A 125 5.16 21.91 1.36
CA THR A 125 4.72 22.34 0.02
C THR A 125 3.65 23.44 0.08
N GLY A 126 2.83 23.47 1.14
CA GLY A 126 1.67 24.35 1.26
C GLY A 126 0.62 24.13 0.15
N LYS A 127 0.63 22.98 -0.53
CA LYS A 127 -0.25 22.69 -1.69
C LYS A 127 -1.48 21.84 -1.34
N LEU A 128 -1.52 21.28 -0.13
CA LEU A 128 -2.62 20.46 0.38
C LEU A 128 -3.18 21.11 1.64
N SER A 129 -4.50 21.12 1.77
CA SER A 129 -5.16 21.40 3.05
C SER A 129 -4.92 20.26 4.06
N ASP A 130 -5.22 20.48 5.34
CA ASP A 130 -5.08 19.44 6.36
C ASP A 130 -5.99 18.24 6.08
N GLU A 131 -7.20 18.49 5.62
CA GLU A 131 -8.17 17.46 5.27
C GLU A 131 -7.71 16.64 4.06
N GLU A 132 -7.23 17.34 3.02
CA GLU A 132 -6.65 16.72 1.84
C GLU A 132 -5.43 15.87 2.18
N LEU A 133 -4.54 16.39 3.03
CA LEU A 133 -3.37 15.66 3.49
C LEU A 133 -3.79 14.41 4.26
N SER A 134 -4.74 14.50 5.19
CA SER A 134 -5.25 13.34 5.94
C SER A 134 -5.85 12.27 5.04
N GLY A 135 -6.63 12.67 4.03
CA GLY A 135 -7.19 11.73 3.04
C GLY A 135 -6.10 11.03 2.22
N VAL A 136 -5.08 11.78 1.78
CA VAL A 136 -3.92 11.22 1.06
C VAL A 136 -3.13 10.25 1.93
N LEU A 137 -2.87 10.58 3.20
CA LEU A 137 -2.11 9.71 4.09
C LEU A 137 -2.88 8.41 4.39
N LEU A 138 -4.20 8.49 4.56
CA LEU A 138 -5.04 7.31 4.69
C LEU A 138 -5.02 6.44 3.42
N LEU A 139 -5.10 7.06 2.23
CA LEU A 139 -5.01 6.34 0.96
C LEU A 139 -3.66 5.60 0.83
N LEU A 140 -2.55 6.28 1.12
CA LEU A 140 -1.21 5.69 1.06
C LEU A 140 -1.05 4.53 2.06
N LEU A 141 -1.65 4.67 3.24
CA LEU A 141 -1.67 3.62 4.25
C LEU A 141 -2.35 2.35 3.76
N ILE A 142 -3.58 2.48 3.23
CA ILE A 142 -4.36 1.33 2.76
C ILE A 142 -3.68 0.71 1.54
N ALA A 143 -3.34 1.53 0.54
CA ALA A 143 -2.81 1.07 -0.74
C ALA A 143 -1.45 0.37 -0.58
N GLY A 144 -0.58 0.87 0.30
CA GLY A 144 0.75 0.32 0.52
C GLY A 144 0.78 -0.92 1.42
N HIS A 145 -0.28 -1.16 2.21
CA HIS A 145 -0.32 -2.25 3.18
C HIS A 145 -0.82 -3.56 2.57
N GLU A 146 -2.06 -3.59 2.09
CA GLU A 146 -2.73 -4.83 1.69
C GLU A 146 -2.10 -5.47 0.44
N THR A 147 -1.81 -4.65 -0.56
CA THR A 147 -1.25 -5.14 -1.84
C THR A 147 0.13 -5.77 -1.64
N THR A 148 1.01 -5.11 -0.89
CA THR A 148 2.36 -5.59 -0.59
C THR A 148 2.31 -6.87 0.26
N ALA A 149 1.45 -6.92 1.28
CA ALA A 149 1.31 -8.10 2.14
C ALA A 149 0.85 -9.33 1.34
N ASN A 150 -0.14 -9.16 0.47
CA ASN A 150 -0.64 -10.25 -0.37
C ASN A 150 0.43 -10.74 -1.36
N ASN A 151 1.22 -9.83 -1.95
CA ASN A 151 2.33 -10.21 -2.82
C ASN A 151 3.44 -10.96 -2.07
N ILE A 152 3.77 -10.56 -0.84
CA ILE A 152 4.75 -11.29 -0.01
C ILE A 152 4.23 -12.71 0.27
N GLY A 153 2.98 -12.81 0.75
CA GLY A 153 2.39 -14.11 1.11
C GLY A 153 2.31 -15.06 -0.09
N LEU A 154 1.73 -14.60 -1.20
CA LEU A 154 1.63 -15.40 -2.44
C LEU A 154 3.00 -15.68 -3.06
N GLY A 155 3.91 -14.70 -3.02
CA GLY A 155 5.27 -14.84 -3.53
C GLY A 155 6.04 -15.95 -2.83
N VAL A 156 5.97 -16.03 -1.49
CA VAL A 156 6.59 -17.12 -0.75
C VAL A 156 5.96 -18.47 -1.10
N VAL A 157 4.63 -18.55 -1.21
CA VAL A 157 3.95 -19.79 -1.65
C VAL A 157 4.44 -20.23 -3.04
N THR A 158 4.60 -19.30 -3.97
CA THR A 158 5.12 -19.58 -5.32
C THR A 158 6.56 -20.09 -5.27
N LEU A 159 7.43 -19.46 -4.47
CA LEU A 159 8.83 -19.85 -4.30
C LEU A 159 9.01 -21.20 -3.58
N LEU A 160 8.07 -21.62 -2.74
CA LEU A 160 8.10 -22.95 -2.14
C LEU A 160 7.97 -24.06 -3.19
N SER A 161 7.27 -23.78 -4.29
CA SER A 161 7.10 -24.68 -5.44
C SER A 161 8.13 -24.46 -6.55
N HIS A 162 8.73 -23.26 -6.65
CA HIS A 162 9.69 -22.85 -7.68
C HIS A 162 10.95 -22.26 -7.04
N ARG A 163 11.69 -23.07 -6.28
CA ARG A 163 12.85 -22.62 -5.49
C ARG A 163 14.00 -22.13 -6.38
N GLU A 164 14.05 -22.58 -7.62
CA GLU A 164 15.02 -22.16 -8.63
C GLU A 164 14.91 -20.68 -9.02
N TRP A 165 13.81 -20.00 -8.68
CA TRP A 165 13.65 -18.55 -8.91
C TRP A 165 14.27 -17.68 -7.81
N ILE A 166 14.73 -18.27 -6.70
CA ILE A 166 15.37 -17.50 -5.61
C ILE A 166 16.67 -16.88 -6.14
N GLY A 167 16.74 -15.54 -6.10
CA GLY A 167 17.88 -14.77 -6.57
C GLY A 167 17.80 -14.31 -8.04
N ASP A 168 16.71 -14.63 -8.75
CA ASP A 168 16.45 -14.04 -10.08
C ASP A 168 15.95 -12.60 -9.92
N ASP A 169 16.63 -11.65 -10.56
CA ASP A 169 16.27 -10.22 -10.53
C ASP A 169 14.88 -9.93 -11.12
N ARG A 170 14.34 -10.85 -11.95
CA ARG A 170 13.01 -10.73 -12.57
C ARG A 170 11.89 -11.23 -11.68
N LEU A 171 12.20 -11.91 -10.57
CA LEU A 171 11.23 -12.57 -9.71
C LEU A 171 10.10 -11.63 -9.28
N VAL A 172 10.42 -10.41 -8.86
CA VAL A 172 9.40 -9.46 -8.37
C VAL A 172 8.40 -9.10 -9.46
N GLU A 173 8.88 -8.81 -10.68
CA GLU A 173 8.01 -8.49 -11.83
C GLU A 173 7.17 -9.69 -12.24
N GLU A 174 7.76 -10.89 -12.21
CA GLU A 174 7.03 -12.12 -12.55
C GLU A 174 5.95 -12.44 -11.50
N LEU A 175 6.22 -12.24 -10.21
CA LEU A 175 5.20 -12.38 -9.16
C LEU A 175 4.07 -11.37 -9.31
N LEU A 176 4.39 -10.11 -9.67
CA LEU A 176 3.38 -9.09 -9.96
C LEU A 176 2.48 -9.49 -11.12
N ARG A 177 3.08 -10.00 -12.21
CA ARG A 177 2.34 -10.52 -13.37
C ARG A 177 1.46 -11.71 -12.98
N LEU A 178 2.05 -12.74 -12.36
CA LEU A 178 1.37 -13.99 -12.00
C LEU A 178 0.19 -13.77 -11.06
N HIS A 179 0.41 -13.02 -9.97
CA HIS A 179 -0.59 -12.89 -8.91
C HIS A 179 -1.57 -11.75 -9.12
N SER A 180 -1.14 -10.66 -9.76
CA SER A 180 -2.03 -9.53 -10.10
C SER A 180 -2.92 -9.09 -8.94
N VAL A 181 -2.35 -8.97 -7.74
CA VAL A 181 -3.11 -8.79 -6.47
C VAL A 181 -4.02 -7.57 -6.42
N ALA A 182 -3.82 -6.62 -7.34
CA ALA A 182 -4.60 -5.40 -7.47
C ALA A 182 -5.62 -5.45 -8.63
N ASP A 183 -6.08 -6.63 -9.04
CA ASP A 183 -6.96 -6.83 -10.21
C ASP A 183 -8.19 -5.89 -10.24
N MET A 184 -8.81 -5.65 -9.08
CA MET A 184 -10.03 -4.85 -8.97
C MET A 184 -9.82 -3.34 -8.71
N VAL A 185 -8.59 -2.83 -8.71
CA VAL A 185 -8.36 -1.38 -8.43
C VAL A 185 -8.59 -0.48 -9.64
N ALA A 186 -8.67 -1.06 -10.84
CA ALA A 186 -8.74 -0.32 -12.10
C ALA A 186 -10.16 0.00 -12.58
N LEU A 187 -11.17 0.00 -11.70
CA LEU A 187 -12.56 0.34 -12.05
C LEU A 187 -12.66 1.71 -12.72
N ARG A 188 -13.43 1.80 -13.80
CA ARG A 188 -13.70 3.05 -14.53
C ARG A 188 -15.19 3.21 -14.79
N VAL A 189 -15.57 4.42 -15.16
CA VAL A 189 -16.89 4.75 -15.73
C VAL A 189 -16.66 5.48 -17.04
N ALA A 190 -17.38 5.10 -18.09
CA ALA A 190 -17.32 5.78 -19.37
C ALA A 190 -17.91 7.19 -19.25
N VAL A 191 -17.11 8.23 -19.50
CA VAL A 191 -17.59 9.63 -19.45
C VAL A 191 -18.30 10.05 -20.73
N ASP A 192 -18.03 9.35 -21.82
CA ASP A 192 -18.65 9.46 -23.14
C ASP A 192 -18.67 8.06 -23.78
N ASP A 193 -19.45 7.88 -24.86
CA ASP A 193 -19.44 6.64 -25.64
C ASP A 193 -18.03 6.37 -26.18
N VAL A 194 -17.54 5.14 -25.99
CA VAL A 194 -16.20 4.72 -26.41
C VAL A 194 -16.27 3.36 -27.10
N GLU A 195 -15.57 3.23 -28.23
CA GLU A 195 -15.42 1.96 -28.94
C GLU A 195 -14.09 1.31 -28.55
N ILE A 196 -14.13 0.06 -28.08
CA ILE A 196 -12.96 -0.76 -27.73
C ILE A 196 -13.12 -2.12 -28.40
N ALA A 197 -12.15 -2.51 -29.23
CA ALA A 197 -12.16 -3.79 -29.96
C ALA A 197 -13.48 -4.08 -30.70
N GLY A 198 -14.08 -3.05 -31.32
CA GLY A 198 -15.34 -3.16 -32.05
C GLY A 198 -16.61 -3.21 -31.19
N GLN A 199 -16.49 -3.07 -29.87
CA GLN A 199 -17.62 -2.98 -28.94
C GLN A 199 -17.82 -1.53 -28.47
N ILE A 200 -19.06 -1.05 -28.51
CA ILE A 200 -19.40 0.29 -28.00
C ILE A 200 -19.81 0.18 -26.54
N ILE A 201 -19.05 0.84 -25.66
CA ILE A 201 -19.39 1.08 -24.26
C ILE A 201 -20.05 2.44 -24.18
N ARG A 202 -21.26 2.51 -23.62
CA ARG A 202 -22.06 3.74 -23.56
C ARG A 202 -21.63 4.61 -22.39
N LYS A 203 -21.81 5.91 -22.56
CA LYS A 203 -21.67 6.91 -21.50
C LYS A 203 -22.43 6.48 -20.24
N GLY A 204 -21.74 6.50 -19.11
CA GLY A 204 -22.26 6.12 -17.79
C GLY A 204 -22.09 4.64 -17.44
N GLU A 205 -21.68 3.78 -18.38
CA GLU A 205 -21.43 2.37 -18.09
C GLU A 205 -20.13 2.17 -17.30
N GLY A 206 -20.16 1.21 -16.38
CA GLY A 206 -18.99 0.79 -15.61
C GLY A 206 -18.08 -0.11 -16.44
N ILE A 207 -16.77 0.09 -16.32
CA ILE A 207 -15.75 -0.72 -16.98
C ILE A 207 -14.90 -1.36 -15.88
N VAL A 208 -14.75 -2.69 -15.96
CA VAL A 208 -13.91 -3.48 -15.05
C VAL A 208 -12.77 -4.09 -15.87
N PRO A 209 -11.60 -3.42 -15.95
CA PRO A 209 -10.43 -4.01 -16.60
C PRO A 209 -9.95 -5.21 -15.77
N LEU A 210 -9.92 -6.38 -16.38
CA LEU A 210 -9.42 -7.62 -15.75
C LEU A 210 -7.88 -7.66 -15.91
N LEU A 211 -7.16 -6.95 -15.05
CA LEU A 211 -5.71 -6.85 -15.10
C LEU A 211 -5.02 -8.22 -14.99
N ALA A 212 -5.55 -9.11 -14.16
CA ALA A 212 -5.07 -10.47 -14.05
C ALA A 212 -5.16 -11.18 -15.41
N SER A 213 -6.29 -11.08 -16.10
CA SER A 213 -6.43 -11.66 -17.45
C SER A 213 -5.43 -11.05 -18.42
N ALA A 214 -5.26 -9.72 -18.41
CA ALA A 214 -4.32 -9.04 -19.30
C ALA A 214 -2.86 -9.46 -19.04
N ASN A 215 -2.47 -9.70 -17.78
CA ASN A 215 -1.13 -10.15 -17.41
C ASN A 215 -0.84 -11.61 -17.82
N HIS A 216 -1.85 -12.37 -18.24
CA HIS A 216 -1.73 -13.74 -18.75
C HIS A 216 -2.13 -13.87 -20.22
N ASP A 217 -2.30 -12.74 -20.92
CA ASP A 217 -2.61 -12.74 -22.35
C ASP A 217 -1.42 -13.29 -23.15
N THR A 218 -1.67 -14.31 -23.96
CA THR A 218 -0.66 -14.96 -24.81
C THR A 218 -0.44 -14.25 -26.15
N GLU A 219 -1.30 -13.28 -26.49
CA GLU A 219 -1.25 -12.52 -27.73
C GLU A 219 -0.66 -11.10 -27.56
N ALA A 220 -0.24 -10.74 -26.34
CA ALA A 220 0.33 -9.43 -25.98
C ALA A 220 1.78 -9.22 -26.43
#